data_AF-A0A9N9TZC2-F1
#
_entry.id   AF-A0A9N9TZC2-F1
#
_cell.length_a   1.000
_cell.length_b   1.000
_cell.length_c   1.000
_cell.angle_alpha   90.00
_cell.angle_beta   90.00
_cell.angle_gamma   90.00
#
_symmetry.space_group_name_H-M   'P 1'
#
loop_
_entity.id
_entity.type
_entity.pdbx_description
1 polymer ?
#
loop_
_entity_poly.entity_id
_entity_poly.type
_entity_poly.pdbx_seq_one_letter_code
_entity_poly.pdbx_strand_id
1 'polypeptide(L)'
;MSKDVSKLLKNLIKLTRGRRKSKMEGVMLNANGQKRPASSLEPSPTKKTNFVGLSPLGELTNIKTPTDRPFRVSVEGNIGAGKSTLIKYFQQTPGIDTYLEPLEWWRNVNGHNLLDLMYSDIYQWLNVFQNYVQYTRLVIQTSKPSSPSTTVQMFERSIQNNRFCFMEQAYRDGFLHGADYAVLDQWYRWIRANEDIALDLIVYLRSSPETVYERVKARQRPEEKSVSLDYLKGLHESHERWLMSDDERFNTIPVLVLDADKTLEEIVQQYKQNEDKILGYDKRKKFKAIEEDKNRVKKSLYFK
;
A
#
# COMPACT_ATOMS: atom_id res chain seq x y z
N MET A 1 43.73 -6.86 24.10
CA MET A 1 42.49 -6.80 23.28
C MET A 1 42.52 -7.85 22.17
N SER A 2 42.58 -9.12 22.54
CA SER A 2 42.73 -10.25 21.64
C SER A 2 42.22 -11.49 22.37
N LYS A 3 41.35 -12.27 21.70
CA LYS A 3 40.69 -13.54 22.07
C LYS A 3 39.15 -13.50 22.11
N ASP A 4 38.50 -12.42 22.53
CA ASP A 4 37.01 -12.40 22.64
C ASP A 4 36.29 -12.18 21.30
N VAL A 5 36.84 -11.35 20.40
CA VAL A 5 36.24 -11.09 19.08
C VAL A 5 36.29 -12.34 18.18
N SER A 6 37.33 -13.17 18.31
CA SER A 6 37.43 -14.43 17.55
C SER A 6 36.46 -15.51 18.06
N LYS A 7 36.05 -15.46 19.33
CA LYS A 7 35.08 -16.41 19.91
C LYS A 7 33.66 -16.09 19.47
N LEU A 8 33.32 -14.80 19.37
CA LEU A 8 32.05 -14.30 18.84
C LEU A 8 31.85 -14.66 17.36
N LEU A 9 32.88 -14.46 16.52
CA LEU A 9 32.83 -14.81 15.10
C LEU A 9 32.71 -16.33 14.85
N LYS A 10 33.38 -17.17 15.66
CA LYS A 10 33.26 -18.63 15.57
C LYS A 10 31.88 -19.15 15.98
N ASN A 11 31.21 -18.50 16.94
CA ASN A 11 29.84 -18.84 17.32
C ASN A 11 28.81 -18.42 16.25
N LEU A 12 29.02 -17.28 15.57
CA LEU A 12 28.16 -16.82 14.48
C LEU A 12 28.22 -17.76 13.24
N ILE A 13 29.41 -18.31 12.95
CA ILE A 13 29.61 -19.26 11.84
C ILE A 13 29.04 -20.65 12.16
N LYS A 14 28.94 -21.02 13.45
CA LYS A 14 28.33 -22.29 13.87
C LYS A 14 26.80 -22.27 13.80
N LEU A 15 26.18 -21.09 13.98
CA LEU A 15 24.73 -20.88 13.87
C LEU A 15 24.21 -20.90 12.42
N THR A 16 25.06 -20.61 11.43
CA THR A 16 24.67 -20.53 10.01
C THR A 16 24.87 -21.83 9.22
N ARG A 17 25.56 -22.84 9.77
CA ARG A 17 25.90 -24.09 9.06
C ARG A 17 25.08 -25.33 9.43
N GLY A 18 24.06 -25.20 10.25
CA GLY A 18 23.29 -26.37 10.71
C GLY A 18 21.80 -26.12 10.81
N ARG A 19 21.09 -26.06 9.68
CA ARG A 19 19.68 -26.48 9.63
C ARG A 19 19.29 -26.88 8.20
N ARG A 20 19.48 -28.18 7.94
CA ARG A 20 18.78 -28.92 6.89
C ARG A 20 17.27 -28.79 7.14
N LYS A 21 16.52 -28.74 6.03
CA LYS A 21 15.05 -28.83 5.95
C LYS A 21 14.49 -29.81 6.99
N SER A 22 13.91 -29.29 8.07
CA SER A 22 12.94 -30.01 8.90
C SER A 22 11.74 -29.09 9.10
N LYS A 23 10.54 -29.65 8.99
CA LYS A 23 9.24 -29.00 9.25
C LYS A 23 9.38 -27.98 10.40
N MET A 24 9.08 -26.71 10.12
CA MET A 24 9.12 -25.65 11.13
C MET A 24 7.91 -25.77 12.05
N GLU A 25 8.07 -26.52 13.13
CA GLU A 25 7.39 -26.27 14.39
C GLU A 25 8.24 -25.25 15.16
N GLY A 26 7.88 -23.96 15.11
CA GLY A 26 8.68 -22.88 15.69
C GLY A 26 7.82 -21.92 16.51
N VAL A 27 8.13 -21.81 17.80
CA VAL A 27 7.57 -20.83 18.73
C VAL A 27 8.16 -19.45 18.43
N MET A 28 7.33 -18.41 18.40
CA MET A 28 7.80 -17.04 18.21
C MET A 28 8.27 -16.47 19.55
N LEU A 29 9.51 -15.98 19.59
CA LEU A 29 10.15 -15.44 20.78
C LEU A 29 10.28 -13.92 20.62
N ASN A 30 9.78 -13.15 21.59
CA ASN A 30 10.12 -11.72 21.67
C ASN A 30 11.57 -11.54 22.21
N ALA A 31 12.06 -10.29 22.24
CA ALA A 31 13.41 -9.96 22.74
C ALA A 31 13.70 -10.46 24.18
N ASN A 32 12.65 -10.77 24.95
CA ASN A 32 12.70 -11.28 26.33
C ASN A 32 12.45 -12.79 26.44
N GLY A 33 12.36 -13.52 25.32
CA GLY A 33 12.20 -14.97 25.29
C GLY A 33 10.79 -15.49 25.66
N GLN A 34 9.77 -14.63 25.70
CA GLN A 34 8.39 -15.06 25.96
C GLN A 34 7.73 -15.64 24.69
N LYS A 35 7.02 -16.75 24.88
CA LYS A 35 6.49 -17.62 23.82
C LYS A 35 5.07 -17.20 23.40
N ARG A 36 4.84 -16.99 22.10
CA ARG A 36 3.49 -17.01 21.49
C ARG A 36 3.36 -18.19 20.50
N PRO A 37 2.26 -18.96 20.50
CA PRO A 37 2.09 -20.11 19.62
C PRO A 37 1.83 -19.68 18.17
N ALA A 38 2.39 -20.38 17.18
CA ALA A 38 2.23 -20.05 15.76
C ALA A 38 1.01 -20.75 15.13
N SER A 39 0.38 -20.11 14.13
CA SER A 39 -0.68 -20.69 13.28
C SER A 39 -0.11 -21.18 11.95
N SER A 40 -0.67 -22.27 11.43
CA SER A 40 -0.23 -22.94 10.19
C SER A 40 -0.60 -22.17 8.92
N LEU A 41 0.34 -22.05 7.98
CA LEU A 41 0.13 -21.50 6.63
C LEU A 41 0.61 -22.50 5.56
N GLU A 42 -0.19 -22.69 4.50
CA GLU A 42 0.22 -23.38 3.27
C GLU A 42 0.66 -22.37 2.19
N PRO A 43 1.64 -22.70 1.32
CA PRO A 43 2.15 -21.78 0.32
C PRO A 43 1.39 -21.88 -1.02
N SER A 44 1.43 -20.81 -1.82
CA SER A 44 0.98 -20.80 -3.21
C SER A 44 1.99 -20.09 -4.13
N PRO A 45 1.99 -20.41 -5.44
CA PRO A 45 3.21 -20.41 -6.26
C PRO A 45 3.48 -19.08 -6.98
N THR A 46 4.76 -18.85 -7.26
CA THR A 46 5.32 -17.70 -7.97
C THR A 46 5.41 -17.92 -9.48
N LYS A 47 5.01 -16.92 -10.29
CA LYS A 47 5.49 -16.73 -11.67
C LYS A 47 5.65 -15.24 -11.99
N LYS A 48 6.77 -14.90 -12.64
CA LYS A 48 7.17 -13.55 -13.08
C LYS A 48 6.42 -13.15 -14.35
N THR A 49 5.93 -11.91 -14.44
CA THR A 49 5.50 -11.30 -15.70
C THR A 49 5.95 -9.83 -15.82
N ASN A 50 6.49 -9.51 -17.01
CA ASN A 50 6.80 -8.15 -17.46
C ASN A 50 5.56 -7.60 -18.19
N PHE A 51 4.83 -6.65 -17.60
CA PHE A 51 3.79 -5.91 -18.31
C PHE A 51 3.57 -4.51 -17.72
N VAL A 52 3.44 -3.54 -18.62
CA VAL A 52 2.78 -2.25 -18.44
C VAL A 52 1.41 -2.40 -19.12
N GLY A 53 0.32 -2.27 -18.38
CA GLY A 53 -1.04 -2.45 -18.91
C GLY A 53 -2.10 -2.41 -17.80
N LEU A 54 -3.33 -2.04 -18.17
CA LEU A 54 -4.51 -2.15 -17.31
C LEU A 54 -4.96 -3.62 -17.30
N SER A 55 -5.16 -4.22 -16.12
CA SER A 55 -5.72 -5.58 -15.99
C SER A 55 -7.17 -5.63 -16.53
N PRO A 56 -7.63 -6.75 -17.13
CA PRO A 56 -8.91 -6.82 -17.83
C PRO A 56 -10.10 -6.76 -16.86
N LEU A 57 -10.98 -5.78 -17.09
CA LEU A 57 -12.20 -5.55 -16.31
C LEU A 57 -13.30 -6.54 -16.75
N GLY A 58 -13.55 -7.58 -15.95
CA GLY A 58 -14.66 -8.52 -16.12
C GLY A 58 -15.80 -8.26 -15.12
N GLU A 59 -16.95 -7.84 -15.64
CA GLU A 59 -18.30 -7.86 -15.04
C GLU A 59 -18.47 -7.98 -13.50
N LEU A 60 -18.39 -6.83 -12.81
CA LEU A 60 -19.24 -6.55 -11.64
C LEU A 60 -20.05 -5.28 -11.88
N THR A 61 -21.06 -5.44 -12.72
CA THR A 61 -22.22 -4.53 -12.79
C THR A 61 -22.97 -4.60 -11.46
N ASN A 62 -22.57 -3.79 -10.46
CA ASN A 62 -23.46 -3.23 -9.43
C ASN A 62 -22.77 -2.26 -8.43
N ILE A 63 -21.66 -1.61 -8.77
CA ILE A 63 -21.31 -0.35 -8.08
C ILE A 63 -22.00 0.80 -8.84
N LYS A 64 -23.24 1.08 -8.47
CA LYS A 64 -23.86 2.38 -8.80
C LYS A 64 -23.22 3.44 -7.93
N THR A 65 -22.26 4.21 -8.45
CA THR A 65 -22.02 5.55 -7.91
C THR A 65 -21.36 6.47 -8.96
N PRO A 66 -22.11 7.42 -9.55
CA PRO A 66 -21.65 8.80 -9.51
C PRO A 66 -21.85 9.25 -8.06
N THR A 67 -20.86 9.07 -7.19
CA THR A 67 -20.97 9.59 -5.83
C THR A 67 -20.94 11.12 -5.86
N ASP A 68 -21.66 11.78 -4.97
CA ASP A 68 -21.53 13.21 -4.65
C ASP A 68 -20.15 13.59 -4.04
N ARG A 69 -19.18 12.67 -4.05
CA ARG A 69 -17.81 12.87 -3.55
C ARG A 69 -16.79 12.98 -4.69
N PRO A 70 -15.64 13.64 -4.44
CA PRO A 70 -14.55 13.72 -5.42
C PRO A 70 -14.04 12.34 -5.87
N PHE A 71 -13.39 12.32 -7.03
CA PHE A 71 -12.68 11.13 -7.54
C PHE A 71 -11.52 10.77 -6.61
N ARG A 72 -11.47 9.53 -6.12
CA ARG A 72 -10.50 9.09 -5.13
C ARG A 72 -9.42 8.23 -5.74
N VAL A 73 -8.16 8.63 -5.55
CA VAL A 73 -6.99 7.95 -6.10
C VAL A 73 -6.04 7.58 -4.97
N SER A 74 -5.58 6.34 -4.94
CA SER A 74 -4.47 5.96 -4.08
C SER A 74 -3.20 5.75 -4.87
N VAL A 75 -2.11 6.34 -4.40
CA VAL A 75 -0.77 6.16 -4.97
C VAL A 75 -0.06 5.09 -4.13
N GLU A 76 0.11 3.92 -4.73
CA GLU A 76 0.62 2.73 -4.09
C GLU A 76 2.03 2.40 -4.56
N GLY A 77 2.79 1.69 -3.74
CA GLY A 77 4.18 1.36 -4.05
C GLY A 77 5.01 1.08 -2.81
N ASN A 78 6.11 0.37 -3.04
CA ASN A 78 7.06 -0.01 -2.00
C ASN A 78 7.64 1.22 -1.27
N ILE A 79 8.25 1.01 -0.10
CA ILE A 79 8.99 2.06 0.60
C ILE A 79 10.10 2.55 -0.34
N GLY A 80 10.23 3.86 -0.55
CA GLY A 80 11.21 4.41 -1.50
C GLY A 80 10.78 4.44 -2.98
N ALA A 81 9.56 4.01 -3.34
CA ALA A 81 9.10 3.99 -4.74
C ALA A 81 8.78 5.38 -5.36
N GLY A 82 8.78 6.46 -4.58
CA GLY A 82 8.53 7.82 -5.09
C GLY A 82 7.09 8.32 -4.98
N LYS A 83 6.24 7.69 -4.15
CA LYS A 83 4.82 8.08 -3.97
C LYS A 83 4.64 9.54 -3.59
N SER A 84 5.32 10.01 -2.54
CA SER A 84 5.26 11.42 -2.14
C SER A 84 5.69 12.37 -3.27
N THR A 85 6.59 11.95 -4.16
CA THR A 85 7.02 12.75 -5.32
C THR A 85 5.89 12.92 -6.32
N LEU A 86 5.15 11.86 -6.65
CA LEU A 86 3.97 11.94 -7.51
C LEU A 86 2.89 12.84 -6.89
N ILE A 87 2.63 12.67 -5.59
CA ILE A 87 1.59 13.44 -4.91
C ILE A 87 1.94 14.93 -4.90
N LYS A 88 3.19 15.27 -4.60
CA LYS A 88 3.67 16.66 -4.64
C LYS A 88 3.61 17.26 -6.05
N TYR A 89 3.79 16.45 -7.10
CA TYR A 89 3.63 16.90 -8.48
C TYR A 89 2.19 17.37 -8.75
N PHE A 90 1.19 16.60 -8.31
CA PHE A 90 -0.23 16.96 -8.51
C PHE A 90 -0.79 17.95 -7.49
N GLN A 91 -0.14 18.14 -6.33
CA GLN A 91 -0.56 19.07 -5.29
C GLN A 91 -0.76 20.51 -5.78
N GLN A 92 -0.02 20.93 -6.83
CA GLN A 92 -0.13 22.27 -7.41
C GLN A 92 -1.32 22.44 -8.36
N THR A 93 -2.06 21.37 -8.64
CA THR A 93 -3.18 21.39 -9.59
C THR A 93 -4.47 21.82 -8.87
N PRO A 94 -5.20 22.83 -9.38
CA PRO A 94 -6.45 23.28 -8.77
C PRO A 94 -7.49 22.16 -8.65
N GLY A 95 -8.20 22.12 -7.52
CA GLY A 95 -9.27 21.15 -7.27
C GLY A 95 -8.77 19.74 -6.92
N ILE A 96 -7.50 19.58 -6.54
CA ILE A 96 -6.94 18.33 -6.03
C ILE A 96 -6.57 18.50 -4.55
N ASP A 97 -7.18 17.69 -3.70
CA ASP A 97 -6.71 17.49 -2.34
C ASP A 97 -5.68 16.35 -2.31
N THR A 98 -4.55 16.58 -1.66
CA THR A 98 -3.48 15.60 -1.51
C THR A 98 -3.24 15.26 -0.05
N TYR A 99 -3.12 13.97 0.25
CA TYR A 99 -2.88 13.48 1.59
C TYR A 99 -1.64 12.59 1.60
N LEU A 100 -0.55 13.07 2.21
CA LEU A 100 0.68 12.29 2.40
C LEU A 100 0.50 11.29 3.56
N GLU A 101 1.41 10.31 3.66
CA GLU A 101 1.44 9.43 4.85
C GLU A 101 1.65 10.30 6.11
N PRO A 102 0.83 10.14 7.17
CA PRO A 102 0.88 10.98 8.36
C PRO A 102 2.02 10.54 9.30
N LEU A 103 3.26 10.59 8.80
CA LEU A 103 4.46 10.17 9.53
C LEU A 103 4.61 10.91 10.85
N GLU A 104 4.23 12.18 10.91
CA GLU A 104 4.26 12.97 12.14
C GLU A 104 3.31 12.43 13.21
N TRP A 105 2.16 11.87 12.81
CA TRP A 105 1.24 11.22 13.75
C TRP A 105 1.87 9.92 14.27
N TRP A 106 2.50 9.14 13.38
CA TRP A 106 3.14 7.87 13.76
C TRP A 106 4.39 8.06 14.62
N ARG A 107 5.06 9.22 14.49
CA ARG A 107 6.23 9.62 15.28
C ARG A 107 5.88 10.20 16.64
N ASN A 108 4.64 10.61 16.83
CA ASN A 108 4.20 11.20 18.08
C ASN A 108 2.75 10.85 18.41
N VAL A 109 2.59 9.70 19.06
CA VAL A 109 1.34 9.29 19.70
C VAL A 109 1.47 9.57 21.18
N ASN A 110 1.03 10.75 21.60
CA ASN A 110 1.10 11.19 23.00
C ASN A 110 2.53 11.05 23.61
N GLY A 111 3.55 11.49 22.88
CA GLY A 111 4.96 11.40 23.28
C GLY A 111 5.67 10.11 22.84
N HIS A 112 4.97 9.14 22.26
CA HIS A 112 5.56 7.88 21.80
C HIS A 112 5.79 7.85 20.29
N ASN A 113 7.01 7.53 19.86
CA ASN A 113 7.33 7.30 18.45
C ASN A 113 7.05 5.84 18.09
N LEU A 114 5.82 5.55 17.64
CA LEU A 114 5.43 4.18 17.28
C LEU A 114 6.18 3.64 16.06
N LEU A 115 6.60 4.51 15.15
CA LEU A 115 7.41 4.11 13.99
C LEU A 115 8.78 3.57 14.42
N ASP A 116 9.46 4.29 15.33
CA ASP A 116 10.75 3.88 15.89
C ASP A 116 10.62 2.65 16.80
N LEU A 117 9.57 2.59 17.62
CA LEU A 117 9.24 1.42 18.45
C LEU A 117 9.04 0.15 17.58
N MET A 118 8.34 0.27 16.46
CA MET A 118 8.11 -0.84 15.53
C MET A 118 9.41 -1.34 14.87
N TYR A 119 10.33 -0.45 14.50
CA TYR A 119 11.61 -0.86 13.95
C TYR A 119 12.64 -1.34 14.98
N SER A 120 12.49 -0.95 16.26
CA SER A 120 13.36 -1.41 17.36
C SER A 120 12.95 -2.77 17.93
N ASP A 121 11.65 -3.06 18.06
CA ASP A 121 11.14 -4.40 18.39
C ASP A 121 9.81 -4.66 17.67
N ILE A 122 9.93 -5.22 16.46
CA ILE A 122 8.79 -5.52 15.60
C ILE A 122 7.82 -6.52 16.24
N TYR A 123 8.29 -7.48 17.03
CA TYR A 123 7.42 -8.49 17.64
C TYR A 123 6.54 -7.90 18.75
N GLN A 124 7.05 -6.89 19.45
CA GLN A 124 6.31 -6.22 20.52
C GLN A 124 5.35 -5.14 19.97
N TRP A 125 5.80 -4.36 19.00
CA TRP A 125 5.14 -3.10 18.64
C TRP A 125 4.36 -3.13 17.33
N LEU A 126 4.55 -4.15 16.49
CA LEU A 126 3.89 -4.19 15.17
C LEU A 126 2.38 -4.17 15.26
N ASN A 127 1.75 -4.92 16.18
CA ASN A 127 0.29 -4.91 16.29
C ASN A 127 -0.25 -3.51 16.66
N VAL A 128 0.38 -2.85 17.64
CA VAL A 128 0.01 -1.49 18.06
C VAL A 128 0.19 -0.50 16.90
N PHE A 129 1.33 -0.60 16.20
CA PHE A 129 1.62 0.24 15.04
C PHE A 129 0.61 0.03 13.91
N GLN A 130 0.29 -1.23 13.55
CA GLN A 130 -0.65 -1.55 12.47
C GLN A 130 -2.08 -1.11 12.78
N ASN A 131 -2.54 -1.20 14.03
CA ASN A 131 -3.82 -0.63 14.46
C ASN A 131 -3.84 0.89 14.27
N TYR A 132 -2.77 1.57 14.69
CA TYR A 132 -2.70 3.02 14.56
C TYR A 132 -2.60 3.47 13.09
N VAL A 133 -1.82 2.77 12.26
CA VAL A 133 -1.77 3.02 10.80
C VAL A 133 -3.17 2.85 10.19
N GLN A 134 -3.91 1.80 10.56
CA GLN A 134 -5.28 1.59 10.08
C GLN A 134 -6.22 2.74 10.48
N TYR A 135 -6.17 3.17 11.75
CA TYR A 135 -6.94 4.31 12.25
C TYR A 135 -6.60 5.61 11.50
N THR A 136 -5.31 5.95 11.40
CA THR A 136 -4.89 7.20 10.75
C THR A 136 -5.25 7.23 9.25
N ARG A 137 -5.15 6.09 8.56
CA ARG A 137 -5.59 5.98 7.14
C ARG A 137 -7.10 6.06 6.99
N LEU A 138 -7.86 5.47 7.92
CA LEU A 138 -9.32 5.63 7.94
C LEU A 138 -9.71 7.10 8.03
N VAL A 139 -9.18 7.82 9.03
CA VAL A 139 -9.44 9.26 9.24
C VAL A 139 -9.13 10.08 7.98
N ILE A 140 -8.02 9.78 7.30
CA ILE A 140 -7.64 10.47 6.07
C ILE A 140 -8.60 10.14 4.92
N GLN A 141 -8.91 8.87 4.67
CA GLN A 141 -9.74 8.45 3.54
C GLN A 141 -11.22 8.84 3.70
N THR A 142 -11.71 8.97 4.92
CA THR A 142 -13.08 9.46 5.20
C THR A 142 -13.14 10.97 5.39
N SER A 143 -12.01 11.69 5.27
CA SER A 143 -12.01 13.14 5.37
C SER A 143 -12.84 13.79 4.27
N LYS A 144 -13.56 14.85 4.66
CA LYS A 144 -14.31 15.68 3.72
C LYS A 144 -13.34 16.44 2.80
N PRO A 145 -13.76 16.72 1.55
CA PRO A 145 -12.99 17.61 0.69
C PRO A 145 -12.76 18.98 1.34
N SER A 146 -11.61 19.58 1.07
CA SER A 146 -11.21 20.88 1.61
C SER A 146 -12.10 22.03 1.10
N SER A 147 -12.69 21.85 -0.08
CA SER A 147 -13.54 22.81 -0.76
C SER A 147 -14.64 22.13 -1.57
N PRO A 148 -15.82 22.75 -1.78
CA PRO A 148 -16.83 22.28 -2.73
C PRO A 148 -16.32 22.15 -4.18
N SER A 149 -15.23 22.85 -4.52
CA SER A 149 -14.59 22.78 -5.85
C SER A 149 -13.63 21.59 -6.00
N THR A 150 -13.43 20.79 -4.96
CA THR A 150 -12.53 19.63 -4.99
C THR A 150 -13.08 18.58 -5.94
N THR A 151 -12.29 18.21 -6.94
CA THR A 151 -12.65 17.21 -7.95
C THR A 151 -11.92 15.89 -7.76
N VAL A 152 -10.77 15.89 -7.08
CA VAL A 152 -9.94 14.72 -6.81
C VAL A 152 -9.44 14.75 -5.37
N GLN A 153 -9.46 13.60 -4.69
CA GLN A 153 -8.70 13.35 -3.46
C GLN A 153 -7.65 12.28 -3.74
N MET A 154 -6.37 12.61 -3.54
CA MET A 154 -5.24 11.73 -3.81
C MET A 154 -4.53 11.36 -2.50
N PHE A 155 -4.39 10.06 -2.25
CA PHE A 155 -3.87 9.51 -0.99
C PHE A 155 -2.52 8.82 -1.20
N GLU A 156 -1.54 9.08 -0.33
CA GLU A 156 -0.33 8.28 -0.23
C GLU A 156 -0.64 6.96 0.46
N ARG A 157 -0.83 5.93 -0.36
CA ARG A 157 -1.38 4.64 0.03
C ARG A 157 -2.81 4.71 0.59
N SER A 158 -3.32 3.56 0.98
CA SER A 158 -4.72 3.37 1.38
C SER A 158 -4.86 2.38 2.53
N ILE A 159 -6.02 2.33 3.17
CA ILE A 159 -6.33 1.32 4.17
C ILE A 159 -6.29 -0.10 3.57
N GLN A 160 -6.62 -0.24 2.29
CA GLN A 160 -6.47 -1.48 1.51
C GLN A 160 -5.02 -1.95 1.51
N ASN A 161 -4.06 -1.06 1.27
CA ASN A 161 -2.64 -1.39 1.30
C ASN A 161 -2.15 -1.86 2.68
N ASN A 162 -2.72 -1.32 3.77
CA ASN A 162 -2.39 -1.82 5.11
C ASN A 162 -2.76 -3.30 5.23
N ARG A 163 -3.97 -3.65 4.74
CA ARG A 163 -4.51 -4.99 4.81
C ARG A 163 -3.84 -5.98 3.86
N PHE A 164 -3.64 -5.61 2.60
CA PHE A 164 -3.19 -6.52 1.54
C PHE A 164 -1.68 -6.52 1.31
N CYS A 165 -0.94 -5.51 1.82
CA CYS A 165 0.52 -5.48 1.77
C CYS A 165 1.17 -5.70 3.13
N PHE A 166 1.03 -4.73 4.04
CA PHE A 166 1.79 -4.71 5.29
C PHE A 166 1.39 -5.84 6.24
N MET A 167 0.09 -6.06 6.45
CA MET A 167 -0.39 -7.15 7.28
C MET A 167 -0.09 -8.53 6.69
N GLU A 168 -0.27 -8.72 5.38
CA GLU A 168 0.01 -10.00 4.69
C GLU A 168 1.49 -10.38 4.81
N GLN A 169 2.39 -9.42 4.54
CA GLN A 169 3.81 -9.67 4.73
C GLN A 169 4.13 -9.96 6.20
N ALA A 170 3.66 -9.11 7.11
CA ALA A 170 3.95 -9.27 8.53
C ALA A 170 3.50 -10.64 9.06
N TYR A 171 2.35 -11.13 8.60
CA TYR A 171 1.86 -12.45 8.97
C TYR A 171 2.70 -13.57 8.35
N ARG A 172 3.02 -13.47 7.05
CA ARG A 172 3.87 -14.43 6.34
C ARG A 172 5.28 -14.54 6.92
N ASP A 173 5.88 -13.41 7.28
CA ASP A 173 7.25 -13.33 7.81
C ASP A 173 7.30 -13.70 9.30
N GLY A 174 6.16 -13.97 9.93
CA GLY A 174 6.08 -14.31 11.35
C GLY A 174 6.36 -13.13 12.26
N PHE A 175 6.02 -11.90 11.88
CA PHE A 175 6.05 -10.76 12.80
C PHE A 175 4.69 -10.48 13.44
N LEU A 176 3.60 -10.88 12.78
CA LEU A 176 2.24 -10.74 13.27
C LEU A 176 1.69 -12.10 13.67
N HIS A 177 1.22 -12.25 14.91
CA HIS A 177 0.59 -13.47 15.37
C HIS A 177 -0.78 -13.68 14.68
N GLY A 178 -1.21 -14.93 14.49
CA GLY A 178 -2.47 -15.24 13.79
C GLY A 178 -3.71 -14.60 14.44
N ALA A 179 -3.75 -14.49 15.77
CA ALA A 179 -4.82 -13.79 16.48
C ALA A 179 -4.80 -12.26 16.23
N ASP A 180 -3.62 -11.64 16.21
CA ASP A 180 -3.47 -10.21 15.91
C ASP A 180 -3.93 -9.93 14.47
N TYR A 181 -3.51 -10.77 13.52
CA TYR A 181 -3.95 -10.72 12.12
C TYR A 181 -5.46 -10.86 11.99
N ALA A 182 -6.08 -11.84 12.67
CA ALA A 182 -7.52 -12.08 12.60
C ALA A 182 -8.36 -10.92 13.16
N VAL A 183 -7.88 -10.24 14.21
CA VAL A 183 -8.55 -9.06 14.78
C VAL A 183 -8.43 -7.85 13.84
N LEU A 184 -7.23 -7.59 13.32
CA LEU A 184 -6.99 -6.51 12.35
C LEU A 184 -7.79 -6.71 11.05
N ASP A 185 -7.94 -7.95 10.58
CA ASP A 185 -8.78 -8.30 9.42
C ASP A 185 -10.27 -8.05 9.70
N GLN A 186 -10.76 -8.39 10.90
CA GLN A 186 -12.13 -8.10 11.30
C GLN A 186 -12.41 -6.58 11.34
N TRP A 187 -11.48 -5.79 11.90
CA TRP A 187 -11.57 -4.33 11.86
C TRP A 187 -11.63 -3.80 10.44
N TYR A 188 -10.75 -4.27 9.55
CA TYR A 188 -10.77 -3.89 8.14
C TYR A 188 -12.12 -4.21 7.48
N ARG A 189 -12.67 -5.41 7.71
CA ARG A 189 -13.97 -5.81 7.16
C ARG A 189 -15.11 -4.94 7.69
N TRP A 190 -15.10 -4.62 8.98
CA TRP A 190 -16.08 -3.72 9.58
C TRP A 190 -16.00 -2.32 8.97
N ILE A 191 -14.80 -1.75 8.84
CA ILE A 191 -14.58 -0.44 8.21
C ILE A 191 -15.11 -0.46 6.77
N ARG A 192 -14.74 -1.47 5.98
CA ARG A 192 -15.22 -1.59 4.59
C ARG A 192 -16.75 -1.67 4.47
N ALA A 193 -17.42 -2.21 5.48
CA ALA A 193 -18.87 -2.36 5.49
C ALA A 193 -19.61 -1.11 5.99
N ASN A 194 -18.96 -0.25 6.79
CA ASN A 194 -19.62 0.87 7.48
C ASN A 194 -19.14 2.25 7.02
N GLU A 195 -17.99 2.35 6.36
CA GLU A 195 -17.37 3.62 5.98
C GLU A 195 -17.09 3.67 4.46
N ASP A 196 -17.26 4.85 3.84
CA ASP A 196 -16.87 5.05 2.45
C ASP A 196 -15.35 5.24 2.34
N ILE A 197 -14.65 4.11 2.19
CA ILE A 197 -13.22 4.03 1.89
C ILE A 197 -12.95 3.64 0.42
N ALA A 198 -13.96 3.76 -0.45
CA ALA A 198 -13.83 3.33 -1.84
C ALA A 198 -12.84 4.21 -2.62
N LEU A 199 -12.07 3.58 -3.50
CA LEU A 199 -11.15 4.22 -4.42
C LEU A 199 -11.64 4.01 -5.85
N ASP A 200 -11.48 5.02 -6.69
CA ASP A 200 -11.86 4.98 -8.09
C ASP A 200 -10.70 4.54 -9.00
N LEU A 201 -9.46 4.67 -8.50
CA LEU A 201 -8.21 4.31 -9.17
C LEU A 201 -7.11 4.03 -8.14
N ILE A 202 -6.27 3.03 -8.42
CA ILE A 202 -4.97 2.84 -7.79
C ILE A 202 -3.89 3.16 -8.82
N VAL A 203 -2.96 4.04 -8.48
CA VAL A 203 -1.74 4.29 -9.25
C VAL A 203 -0.60 3.52 -8.59
N TYR A 204 -0.16 2.43 -9.20
CA TYR A 204 0.91 1.60 -8.68
C TYR A 204 2.26 2.04 -9.25
N LEU A 205 3.10 2.67 -8.41
CA LEU A 205 4.51 2.93 -8.69
C LEU A 205 5.31 1.64 -8.50
N ARG A 206 5.42 0.86 -9.57
CA ARG A 206 6.10 -0.43 -9.59
C ARG A 206 7.60 -0.23 -9.76
N SER A 207 8.39 -0.72 -8.82
CA SER A 207 9.85 -0.62 -8.83
C SER A 207 10.44 -1.89 -8.24
N SER A 208 11.61 -2.30 -8.74
CA SER A 208 12.35 -3.43 -8.19
C SER A 208 12.76 -3.20 -6.73
N PRO A 209 12.79 -4.27 -5.90
CA PRO A 209 13.30 -4.20 -4.53
C PRO A 209 14.69 -3.57 -4.44
N GLU A 210 15.56 -3.85 -5.40
CA GLU A 210 16.93 -3.33 -5.48
C GLU A 210 16.94 -1.82 -5.67
N THR A 211 16.17 -1.29 -6.63
CA THR A 211 16.06 0.16 -6.85
C THR A 211 15.56 0.87 -5.60
N VAL A 212 14.48 0.37 -4.98
CA VAL A 212 13.93 1.04 -3.81
C VAL A 212 14.83 0.92 -2.58
N TYR A 213 15.61 -0.16 -2.46
CA TYR A 213 16.60 -0.31 -1.40
C TYR A 213 17.70 0.74 -1.50
N GLU A 214 18.22 1.00 -2.70
CA GLU A 214 19.20 2.08 -2.92
C GLU A 214 18.60 3.46 -2.63
N ARG A 215 17.33 3.69 -3.00
CA ARG A 215 16.63 4.95 -2.68
C ARG A 215 16.40 5.15 -1.19
N VAL A 216 16.04 4.09 -0.46
CA VAL A 216 15.89 4.12 1.00
C VAL A 216 17.22 4.48 1.68
N LYS A 217 18.32 3.84 1.24
CA LYS A 217 19.66 4.18 1.71
C LYS A 217 20.04 5.63 1.42
N ALA A 218 19.80 6.09 0.20
CA ALA A 218 20.13 7.46 -0.20
C ALA A 218 19.35 8.52 0.60
N ARG A 219 18.08 8.23 0.95
CA ARG A 219 17.23 9.14 1.73
C ARG A 219 17.64 9.25 3.21
N GLN A 220 18.36 8.26 3.75
CA GLN A 220 18.95 8.26 5.11
C GLN A 220 17.96 8.60 6.24
N ARG A 221 16.70 8.17 6.13
CA ARG A 221 15.73 8.35 7.22
C ARG A 221 16.17 7.54 8.45
N PRO A 222 16.29 8.13 9.65
CA PRO A 222 16.81 7.44 10.84
C PRO A 222 16.10 6.12 11.16
N GLU A 223 14.78 6.11 11.07
CA GLU A 223 13.93 4.96 11.41
C GLU A 223 14.04 3.83 10.38
N GLU A 224 14.47 4.11 9.15
CA GLU A 224 14.54 3.12 8.06
C GLU A 224 15.90 2.43 7.94
N LYS A 225 16.84 2.71 8.85
CA LYS A 225 18.20 2.14 8.82
C LYS A 225 18.23 0.60 8.92
N SER A 226 17.25 0.00 9.58
CA SER A 226 17.13 -1.45 9.76
C SER A 226 16.38 -2.15 8.61
N VAL A 227 15.85 -1.39 7.63
CA VAL A 227 15.11 -1.96 6.50
C VAL A 227 16.06 -2.77 5.62
N SER A 228 15.83 -4.08 5.55
CA SER A 228 16.62 -5.00 4.72
C SER A 228 16.07 -5.10 3.30
N LEU A 229 16.92 -5.53 2.36
CA LEU A 229 16.47 -5.85 1.01
C LEU A 229 15.43 -6.97 1.01
N ASP A 230 15.57 -7.98 1.87
CA ASP A 230 14.63 -9.09 1.97
C ASP A 230 13.25 -8.62 2.46
N TYR A 231 13.20 -7.66 3.40
CA TYR A 231 11.95 -7.03 3.81
C TYR A 231 11.29 -6.30 2.63
N LEU A 232 12.06 -5.58 1.82
CA LEU A 232 11.54 -4.88 0.64
C LEU A 232 11.08 -5.85 -0.47
N LYS A 233 11.74 -7.00 -0.62
CA LYS A 233 11.29 -8.10 -1.49
C LYS A 233 9.94 -8.65 -1.02
N GLY A 234 9.81 -8.87 0.29
CA GLY A 234 8.56 -9.29 0.89
C GLY A 234 7.41 -8.31 0.62
N LEU A 235 7.65 -7.00 0.80
CA LEU A 235 6.67 -5.97 0.48
C LEU A 235 6.32 -5.95 -1.00
N HIS A 236 7.32 -6.09 -1.87
CA HIS A 236 7.12 -6.12 -3.32
C HIS A 236 6.20 -7.27 -3.71
N GLU A 237 6.44 -8.49 -3.23
CA GLU A 237 5.57 -9.64 -3.49
C GLU A 237 4.12 -9.40 -3.05
N SER A 238 3.90 -8.75 -1.90
CA SER A 238 2.53 -8.44 -1.47
C SER A 238 1.85 -7.40 -2.37
N HIS A 239 2.58 -6.40 -2.87
CA HIS A 239 2.05 -5.46 -3.86
C HIS A 239 1.72 -6.17 -5.18
N GLU A 240 2.62 -7.03 -5.68
CA GLU A 240 2.40 -7.80 -6.90
C GLU A 240 1.16 -8.69 -6.78
N ARG A 241 1.03 -9.40 -5.65
CA ARG A 241 -0.15 -10.26 -5.38
C ARG A 241 -1.43 -9.45 -5.31
N TRP A 242 -1.40 -8.26 -4.71
CA TRP A 242 -2.58 -7.44 -4.56
C TRP A 242 -2.98 -6.73 -5.86
N LEU A 243 -2.02 -6.14 -6.57
CA LEU A 243 -2.28 -5.16 -7.64
C LEU A 243 -2.12 -5.71 -9.05
N MET A 244 -1.40 -6.83 -9.21
CA MET A 244 -1.11 -7.44 -10.51
C MET A 244 -1.77 -8.80 -10.72
N SER A 245 -2.42 -9.34 -9.69
CA SER A 245 -3.15 -10.62 -9.79
C SER A 245 -4.48 -10.41 -10.53
N ASP A 246 -4.83 -11.35 -11.42
CA ASP A 246 -6.14 -11.40 -12.07
C ASP A 246 -7.25 -11.99 -11.15
N ASP A 247 -6.88 -12.36 -9.92
CA ASP A 247 -7.83 -12.83 -8.91
C ASP A 247 -8.53 -11.65 -8.23
N GLU A 248 -9.77 -11.41 -8.64
CA GLU A 248 -10.64 -10.32 -8.16
C GLU A 248 -10.88 -10.34 -6.64
N ARG A 249 -10.59 -11.45 -5.95
CA ARG A 249 -10.64 -11.49 -4.48
C ARG A 249 -9.63 -10.55 -3.84
N PHE A 250 -8.54 -10.22 -4.53
CA PHE A 250 -7.53 -9.28 -4.04
C PHE A 250 -7.85 -7.83 -4.39
N ASN A 251 -8.30 -7.57 -5.62
CA ASN A 251 -8.55 -6.22 -6.07
C ASN A 251 -9.54 -6.16 -7.23
N THR A 252 -10.53 -5.28 -7.11
CA THR A 252 -11.49 -4.94 -8.16
C THR A 252 -11.36 -3.48 -8.63
N ILE A 253 -10.45 -2.71 -8.01
CA ILE A 253 -10.24 -1.30 -8.31
C ILE A 253 -9.31 -1.20 -9.52
N PRO A 254 -9.60 -0.36 -10.53
CA PRO A 254 -8.69 -0.18 -11.66
C PRO A 254 -7.27 0.20 -11.19
N VAL A 255 -6.24 -0.44 -11.76
CA VAL A 255 -4.83 -0.19 -11.44
C VAL A 255 -4.11 0.39 -12.65
N LEU A 256 -3.59 1.61 -12.50
CA LEU A 256 -2.64 2.21 -13.44
C LEU A 256 -1.22 1.93 -12.96
N VAL A 257 -0.46 1.13 -13.69
CA VAL A 257 0.93 0.81 -13.35
C VAL A 257 1.86 1.81 -14.02
N LEU A 258 2.74 2.43 -13.23
CA LEU A 258 3.83 3.28 -13.70
C LEU A 258 5.17 2.63 -13.36
N ASP A 259 6.10 2.62 -14.31
CA ASP A 259 7.44 2.10 -14.11
C ASP A 259 8.27 3.13 -13.34
N ALA A 260 8.47 2.84 -12.05
CA ALA A 260 9.21 3.67 -11.13
C ALA A 260 10.69 3.28 -11.02
N ASP A 261 11.23 2.36 -11.84
CA ASP A 261 12.68 2.11 -11.96
C ASP A 261 13.39 3.09 -12.89
N LYS A 262 12.61 3.87 -13.66
CA LYS A 262 13.06 4.89 -14.60
C LYS A 262 13.70 6.12 -13.94
N THR A 263 14.31 7.01 -14.73
CA THR A 263 14.82 8.29 -14.22
C THR A 263 13.68 9.21 -13.79
N LEU A 264 13.98 10.27 -13.03
CA LEU A 264 12.95 11.21 -12.58
C LEU A 264 12.24 11.88 -13.76
N GLU A 265 12.98 12.22 -14.82
CA GLU A 265 12.44 12.85 -16.03
C GLU A 265 11.47 11.91 -16.75
N GLU A 266 11.84 10.65 -16.91
CA GLU A 266 11.00 9.62 -17.54
C GLU A 266 9.75 9.34 -16.70
N ILE A 267 9.88 9.29 -15.36
CA ILE A 267 8.76 9.11 -14.44
C ILE A 267 7.80 10.32 -14.54
N VAL A 268 8.31 11.55 -14.54
CA VAL A 268 7.47 12.76 -14.71
C VAL A 268 6.77 12.76 -16.06
N GLN A 269 7.42 12.25 -17.11
CA GLN A 269 6.78 12.10 -18.42
C GLN A 269 5.62 11.10 -18.37
N GLN A 270 5.76 10.00 -17.63
CA GLN A 270 4.65 9.06 -17.38
C GLN A 270 3.48 9.74 -16.63
N TYR A 271 3.76 10.66 -15.69
CA TYR A 271 2.71 11.41 -14.99
C TYR A 271 1.89 12.25 -15.98
N LYS A 272 2.58 13.02 -16.84
CA LYS A 272 1.95 13.86 -17.87
C LYS A 272 1.12 13.04 -18.86
N GLN A 273 1.68 11.93 -19.35
CA GLN A 273 1.00 11.06 -20.32
C GLN A 273 -0.27 10.42 -19.75
N ASN A 274 -0.35 10.24 -18.43
CA ASN A 274 -1.49 9.60 -17.77
C ASN A 274 -2.32 10.55 -16.91
N GLU A 275 -2.10 11.87 -17.02
CA GLU A 275 -2.77 12.88 -16.19
C GLU A 275 -4.30 12.77 -16.27
N ASP A 276 -4.86 12.66 -17.47
CA ASP A 276 -6.31 12.52 -17.68
C ASP A 276 -6.90 11.28 -16.95
N LYS A 277 -6.13 10.19 -16.87
CA LYS A 277 -6.54 8.97 -16.16
C LYS A 277 -6.38 9.13 -14.65
N ILE A 278 -5.22 9.62 -14.21
CA ILE A 278 -4.89 9.84 -12.80
C ILE A 278 -5.89 10.79 -12.18
N LEU A 279 -6.31 11.83 -12.89
CA LEU A 279 -7.25 12.82 -12.39
C LEU A 279 -8.71 12.46 -12.66
N GLY A 280 -8.98 11.38 -13.40
CA GLY A 280 -10.35 10.94 -13.73
C GLY A 280 -11.08 11.83 -14.73
N TYR A 281 -10.37 12.66 -15.52
CA TYR A 281 -10.97 13.48 -16.58
C TYR A 281 -11.66 12.63 -17.64
N ASP A 282 -11.13 11.45 -17.98
CA ASP A 282 -11.74 10.55 -18.98
C ASP A 282 -13.13 10.07 -18.57
N LYS A 283 -13.31 9.69 -17.30
CA LYS A 283 -14.63 9.29 -16.77
C LYS A 283 -15.61 10.47 -16.82
N ARG A 284 -15.16 11.68 -16.46
CA ARG A 284 -16.00 12.90 -16.51
C ARG A 284 -16.41 13.27 -17.95
N LYS A 285 -15.49 13.18 -18.92
CA LYS A 285 -15.79 13.40 -20.35
C LYS A 285 -16.84 12.40 -20.86
N LYS A 286 -16.69 11.11 -20.55
CA LYS A 286 -17.67 10.07 -20.92
C LYS A 286 -19.04 10.30 -20.27
N PHE A 287 -19.08 10.68 -18.99
CA PHE A 287 -20.34 10.93 -18.28
C PHE A 287 -21.10 12.12 -18.88
N LYS A 288 -20.40 13.23 -19.16
CA LYS A 288 -21.01 14.40 -19.84
C LYS A 288 -21.58 14.05 -21.21
N ALA A 289 -20.84 13.27 -22.01
CA ALA A 289 -21.33 12.85 -23.34
C ALA A 289 -22.61 12.01 -23.25
N ILE A 290 -22.72 11.11 -22.26
CA ILE A 290 -23.94 10.30 -22.03
C ILE A 290 -25.11 11.18 -21.58
N GLU A 291 -24.86 12.19 -20.76
CA GLU A 291 -25.89 13.10 -20.24
C GLU A 291 -26.42 14.04 -21.33
N GLU A 292 -25.53 14.55 -22.18
CA GLU A 292 -25.88 15.33 -23.38
C GLU A 292 -26.72 14.51 -24.36
N ASP A 293 -26.38 13.24 -24.58
CA ASP A 293 -27.14 12.34 -25.45
C ASP A 293 -28.53 12.02 -24.89
N LYS A 294 -28.64 11.75 -23.57
CA LYS A 294 -29.94 11.60 -22.88
C LYS A 294 -30.80 12.85 -23.00
N ASN A 295 -30.20 14.04 -22.87
CA ASN A 295 -30.91 15.30 -23.00
C ASN A 295 -31.36 15.56 -24.46
N ARG A 296 -30.56 15.15 -25.45
CA ARG A 296 -30.91 15.21 -26.87
C ARG A 296 -32.07 14.28 -27.21
N VAL A 297 -32.05 13.04 -26.71
CA VAL A 297 -33.14 12.06 -26.89
C VAL A 297 -34.42 12.57 -26.24
N LYS A 298 -34.37 13.07 -24.99
CA LYS A 298 -35.52 13.69 -24.33
C LYS A 298 -36.09 14.85 -25.14
N LYS A 299 -35.27 15.79 -25.63
CA LYS A 299 -35.74 16.89 -26.48
C LYS A 299 -36.43 16.41 -27.77
N SER A 300 -35.98 15.30 -28.35
CA SER A 300 -36.64 14.74 -29.55
C SER A 300 -38.00 14.09 -29.28
N LEU A 301 -38.22 13.61 -28.05
CA LEU A 301 -39.48 12.99 -27.61
C LEU A 301 -40.56 14.03 -27.24
N TYR A 302 -40.18 15.27 -26.93
CA TYR A 302 -41.11 16.37 -26.63
C TYR A 302 -41.52 17.20 -27.87
N PHE A 303 -40.99 16.88 -29.06
CA PHE A 303 -41.29 17.57 -30.33
C PHE A 303 -42.07 16.70 -31.35
N LYS A 304 -42.74 15.65 -30.88
CA LYS A 304 -43.77 14.90 -31.63
C LYS A 304 -45.08 14.94 -30.86
#